data_AF-A0A7S2MUI4-F1
#
_entry.id   AF-A0A7S2MUI4-F1
#
_cell.length_a   1.000
_cell.length_b   1.000
_cell.length_c   1.000
_cell.angle_alpha   90.00
_cell.angle_beta   90.00
_cell.angle_gamma   90.00
#
_symmetry.space_group_name_H-M   'P 1'
#
loop_
_entity.id
_entity.type
_entity.pdbx_description
1 polymer ?
#
loop_
_entity_poly.entity_id
_entity_poly.type
_entity_poly.pdbx_seq_one_letter_code
_entity_poly.pdbx_strand_id
1 'polypeptide(L)'
;CDVFERPKGAVVPGFGGDGGIGKMPTLLDDDAFYSVLRRRLTDHLRKVGCPAGGPTRVCVITFWANFVAFCATWSLMFWSGSFYAAIIFGLTASVLGAFGHNWVHQPRYRSWSFLSLDTIGFSSTAWYREHVLQHHMYTNTPWDNHFRGTDPFLITDPTKQRHWIQGWVLPYINPIILTFGLPGNYIAHLVDMLSGHEDWRLAKAILPLNVALMICRWGLLHGVALSYTWSAVLGVWYFTIALMNHNSEHCLNVDARNSARDWGEAQLHSSADWSCHLPFHK
;
A
#
# COMPACT_ATOMS: atom_id res chain seq x y z
N CYS A 1 -20.00 11.36 -17.54
CA CYS A 1 -19.18 11.97 -16.48
C CYS A 1 -20.12 12.48 -15.39
N ASP A 2 -20.52 11.60 -14.45
CA ASP A 2 -21.36 11.93 -13.28
C ASP A 2 -21.15 10.85 -12.19
N VAL A 3 -19.89 10.45 -11.93
CA VAL A 3 -19.55 9.35 -10.98
C VAL A 3 -19.14 9.89 -9.60
N PHE A 4 -19.17 11.21 -9.39
CA PHE A 4 -18.78 11.84 -8.12
C PHE A 4 -19.78 12.88 -7.63
N GLU A 5 -21.09 12.72 -7.89
CA GLU A 5 -22.07 13.53 -7.17
C GLU A 5 -22.19 13.04 -5.72
N ARG A 6 -21.81 13.93 -4.80
CA ARG A 6 -21.89 13.74 -3.36
C ARG A 6 -23.35 13.47 -2.96
N PRO A 7 -23.63 12.45 -2.12
CA PRO A 7 -24.96 12.26 -1.57
C PRO A 7 -25.40 13.50 -0.80
N LYS A 8 -26.62 13.99 -1.05
CA LYS A 8 -27.24 15.03 -0.23
C LYS A 8 -27.28 14.55 1.23
N GLY A 9 -26.55 15.23 2.12
CA GLY A 9 -26.45 14.91 3.55
C GLY A 9 -25.13 14.27 4.01
N ALA A 10 -24.18 13.99 3.11
CA ALA A 10 -22.86 13.51 3.53
C ALA A 10 -22.10 14.60 4.29
N VAL A 11 -21.81 14.39 5.59
CA VAL A 11 -20.97 15.30 6.39
C VAL A 11 -19.53 15.17 5.90
N VAL A 12 -18.94 16.28 5.46
CA VAL A 12 -17.50 16.33 5.16
C VAL A 12 -16.79 16.85 6.40
N PRO A 13 -15.89 16.07 7.01
CA PRO A 13 -14.81 16.57 7.84
C PRO A 13 -14.16 17.84 7.28
N GLY A 14 -14.41 19.00 7.90
CA GLY A 14 -13.53 20.17 7.75
C GLY A 14 -13.92 21.29 6.77
N PHE A 15 -15.18 21.42 6.32
CA PHE A 15 -15.62 22.67 5.68
C PHE A 15 -16.48 23.51 6.63
N GLY A 16 -15.77 24.29 7.46
CA GLY A 16 -16.31 25.24 8.44
C GLY A 16 -15.17 25.69 9.36
N GLY A 17 -14.36 26.65 8.89
CA GLY A 17 -13.09 27.05 9.49
C GLY A 17 -13.20 27.56 10.93
N ASP A 18 -12.28 27.11 11.77
CA ASP A 18 -11.22 27.94 12.37
C ASP A 18 -9.91 27.16 12.64
N GLY A 19 -9.79 25.94 12.09
CA GLY A 19 -8.63 25.06 12.25
C GLY A 19 -7.38 25.55 11.54
N GLY A 20 -6.76 26.63 12.03
CA GLY A 20 -5.33 26.83 11.87
C GLY A 20 -4.55 25.59 12.36
N ILE A 21 -3.29 25.48 11.98
CA ILE A 21 -2.38 24.32 12.22
C ILE A 21 -2.35 23.86 13.71
N GLY A 22 -2.90 24.63 14.65
CA GLY A 22 -3.05 24.28 16.06
C GLY A 22 -4.35 23.60 16.51
N LYS A 23 -5.41 23.48 15.68
CA LYS A 23 -6.67 22.83 16.10
C LYS A 23 -7.21 21.91 15.00
N MET A 24 -7.08 20.61 15.23
CA MET A 24 -7.66 19.58 14.36
C MET A 24 -9.19 19.70 14.37
N PRO A 25 -9.88 19.56 13.23
CA PRO A 25 -11.34 19.55 13.20
C PRO A 25 -11.87 18.47 14.15
N THR A 26 -12.91 18.79 14.93
CA THR A 26 -13.57 17.84 15.83
C THR A 26 -14.42 16.88 14.99
N LEU A 27 -13.77 15.85 14.44
CA LEU A 27 -14.41 14.88 13.53
C LEU A 27 -15.27 13.86 14.27
N LEU A 28 -14.98 13.65 15.56
CA LEU A 28 -15.65 12.71 16.45
C LEU A 28 -15.71 13.35 17.84
N ASP A 29 -16.75 13.02 18.60
CA ASP A 29 -16.88 13.45 19.99
C ASP A 29 -15.71 12.92 20.85
N ASP A 30 -15.44 13.56 21.98
CA ASP A 30 -14.34 13.20 22.88
C ASP A 30 -14.51 11.81 23.54
N ASP A 31 -15.74 11.31 23.57
CA ASP A 31 -16.15 10.01 24.08
C ASP A 31 -16.39 8.96 22.98
N ALA A 32 -16.30 9.34 21.70
CA ALA A 32 -16.32 8.39 20.59
C ALA A 32 -15.20 7.34 20.73
N PHE A 33 -15.44 6.12 20.23
CA PHE A 33 -14.53 4.99 20.40
C PHE A 33 -13.11 5.32 19.93
N TYR A 34 -12.96 5.90 18.74
CA TYR A 34 -11.66 6.27 18.19
C TYR A 34 -10.94 7.34 19.04
N SER A 35 -11.67 8.35 19.53
CA SER A 35 -11.12 9.41 20.38
C SER A 35 -10.58 8.83 21.70
N VAL A 36 -11.35 7.94 22.33
CA VAL A 36 -10.95 7.23 23.55
C VAL A 36 -9.74 6.33 23.30
N LEU A 37 -9.75 5.54 22.23
CA LEU A 37 -8.65 4.65 21.85
C LEU A 37 -7.35 5.43 21.63
N ARG A 38 -7.39 6.49 20.82
CA ARG A 38 -6.22 7.33 20.51
C ARG A 38 -5.61 7.94 21.77
N ARG A 39 -6.44 8.46 22.68
CA ARG A 39 -6.00 9.03 23.96
C ARG A 39 -5.32 7.97 24.84
N ARG A 40 -5.97 6.82 25.04
CA ARG A 40 -5.42 5.70 25.82
C ARG A 40 -4.10 5.18 25.25
N LEU A 41 -4.01 5.03 23.92
CA LEU A 41 -2.80 4.61 23.24
C LEU A 41 -1.68 5.63 23.43
N THR A 42 -1.97 6.93 23.28
CA THR A 42 -0.99 8.01 23.49
C THR A 42 -0.44 8.00 24.91
N ASP A 43 -1.32 7.85 25.91
CA ASP A 43 -0.90 7.80 27.31
C ASP A 43 -0.09 6.54 27.61
N HIS A 44 -0.46 5.40 27.03
CA HIS A 44 0.33 4.17 27.14
C HIS A 44 1.72 4.35 26.52
N LEU A 45 1.80 4.87 25.29
CA LEU A 45 3.05 5.12 24.56
C LEU A 45 4.00 6.04 25.35
N ARG A 46 3.47 7.09 25.99
CA ARG A 46 4.25 7.93 26.91
C ARG A 46 4.79 7.16 28.11
N LYS A 47 3.96 6.32 28.74
CA LYS A 47 4.35 5.51 29.92
C LYS A 47 5.45 4.51 29.60
N VAL A 48 5.45 3.90 28.41
CA VAL A 48 6.47 2.93 27.98
C VAL A 48 7.69 3.58 27.33
N GLY A 49 7.82 4.91 27.38
CA GLY A 49 8.98 5.62 26.85
C GLY A 49 9.02 5.75 25.33
N CYS A 50 7.89 5.58 24.64
CA CYS A 50 7.74 5.74 23.19
C CYS A 50 6.71 6.83 22.81
N PRO A 51 6.85 8.08 23.30
CA PRO A 51 5.81 9.10 23.16
C PRO A 51 5.48 9.49 21.70
N ALA A 52 6.38 9.21 20.76
CA ALA A 52 6.22 9.52 19.35
C ALA A 52 5.64 8.36 18.51
N GLY A 53 5.54 7.14 19.06
CA GLY A 53 5.04 5.96 18.33
C GLY A 53 5.85 5.59 17.07
N GLY A 54 7.12 6.00 16.99
CA GLY A 54 7.98 5.81 15.82
C GLY A 54 8.64 4.43 15.73
N PRO A 55 9.43 4.17 14.68
CA PRO A 55 10.08 2.88 14.47
C PRO A 55 11.13 2.62 15.56
N THR A 56 11.29 1.35 15.92
CA THR A 56 12.37 0.93 16.81
C THR A 56 13.73 1.09 16.11
N ARG A 57 14.81 1.16 16.91
CA ARG A 57 16.18 1.18 16.37
C ARG A 57 16.47 -0.04 15.49
N VAL A 58 15.95 -1.20 15.85
CA VAL A 58 16.07 -2.43 15.06
C VAL A 58 15.42 -2.24 13.69
N CYS A 59 14.19 -1.70 13.64
CA CYS A 59 13.49 -1.42 12.38
C CYS A 59 14.32 -0.49 11.46
N VAL A 60 14.89 0.59 12.00
CA VAL A 60 15.74 1.52 11.23
C VAL A 60 17.01 0.84 10.71
N ILE A 61 17.69 0.04 11.53
CA ILE A 61 18.89 -0.70 11.12
C ILE A 61 18.53 -1.70 10.01
N THR A 62 17.43 -2.44 10.16
CA THR A 62 16.97 -3.41 9.16
C THR A 62 16.62 -2.73 7.83
N PHE A 63 16.01 -1.54 7.85
CA PHE A 63 15.75 -0.78 6.63
C PHE A 63 17.05 -0.45 5.87
N TRP A 64 18.05 0.10 6.56
CA TRP A 64 19.31 0.46 5.92
C TRP A 64 20.12 -0.77 5.48
N ALA A 65 20.10 -1.85 6.27
CA ALA A 65 20.70 -3.13 5.87
C ALA A 65 20.03 -3.69 4.60
N ASN A 66 18.70 -3.62 4.52
CA ASN A 66 17.97 -4.03 3.33
C ASN A 66 18.25 -3.11 2.13
N PHE A 67 18.40 -1.81 2.34
CA PHE A 67 18.79 -0.88 1.27
C PHE A 67 20.18 -1.21 0.70
N VAL A 68 21.16 -1.52 1.57
CA VAL A 68 22.48 -2.00 1.14
C VAL A 68 22.35 -3.33 0.38
N ALA A 69 21.54 -4.26 0.87
CA ALA A 69 21.28 -5.53 0.19
C ALA A 69 20.62 -5.34 -1.18
N PHE A 70 19.69 -4.39 -1.30
CA PHE A 70 19.06 -4.00 -2.57
C PHE A 70 20.11 -3.50 -3.57
N CYS A 71 21.00 -2.60 -3.18
CA CYS A 71 22.08 -2.12 -4.05
C CYS A 71 23.08 -3.23 -4.43
N ALA A 72 23.44 -4.09 -3.47
CA ALA A 72 24.36 -5.19 -3.70
C ALA A 72 23.79 -6.25 -4.66
N THR A 73 22.51 -6.61 -4.49
CA THR A 73 21.83 -7.61 -5.33
C THR A 73 21.48 -7.06 -6.71
N TRP A 74 21.17 -5.76 -6.82
CA TRP A 74 21.10 -5.09 -8.13
C TRP A 74 22.43 -5.18 -8.87
N SER A 75 23.54 -4.86 -8.17
CA SER A 75 24.88 -4.93 -8.74
C SER A 75 25.22 -6.37 -9.17
N LEU A 76 24.89 -7.37 -8.35
CA LEU A 76 25.06 -8.77 -8.69
C LEU A 76 24.28 -9.14 -9.95
N MET A 77 23.01 -8.74 -10.06
CA MET A 77 22.20 -8.95 -11.26
C MET A 77 22.82 -8.27 -12.49
N PHE A 78 23.22 -7.00 -12.37
CA PHE A 78 23.82 -6.23 -13.45
C PHE A 78 25.11 -6.87 -13.98
N TRP A 79 25.99 -7.33 -13.10
CA TRP A 79 27.30 -7.87 -13.48
C TRP A 79 27.27 -9.33 -13.93
N SER A 80 26.34 -10.14 -13.37
CA SER A 80 26.25 -11.56 -13.71
C SER A 80 25.28 -11.89 -14.84
N GLY A 81 24.24 -11.06 -15.04
CA GLY A 81 23.15 -11.38 -15.96
C GLY A 81 22.34 -12.60 -15.52
N SER A 82 22.42 -12.98 -14.24
CA SER A 82 21.79 -14.20 -13.72
C SER A 82 20.33 -13.97 -13.32
N PHE A 83 19.44 -14.87 -13.76
CA PHE A 83 18.05 -14.89 -13.30
C PHE A 83 17.92 -15.18 -11.80
N TYR A 84 18.84 -15.95 -11.21
CA TYR A 84 18.87 -16.15 -9.76
C TYR A 84 19.18 -14.83 -9.03
N ALA A 85 20.12 -14.04 -9.55
CA ALA A 85 20.41 -12.71 -9.01
C ALA A 85 19.22 -11.76 -9.18
N ALA A 86 18.50 -11.84 -10.30
CA ALA A 86 17.27 -11.07 -10.54
C ALA A 86 16.16 -11.43 -9.53
N ILE A 87 15.99 -12.71 -9.20
CA ILE A 87 15.02 -13.16 -8.18
C ILE A 87 15.38 -12.59 -6.79
N ILE A 88 16.65 -12.69 -6.39
CA ILE A 88 17.12 -12.17 -5.11
C ILE A 88 16.96 -10.64 -5.06
N PHE A 89 17.27 -9.95 -6.16
CA PHE A 89 17.02 -8.52 -6.28
C PHE A 89 15.53 -8.19 -6.13
N GLY A 90 14.65 -8.93 -6.79
CA GLY A 90 13.19 -8.80 -6.63
C GLY A 90 12.73 -8.94 -5.18
N LEU A 91 13.25 -9.92 -4.43
CA LEU A 91 12.92 -10.10 -3.01
C LEU A 91 13.41 -8.95 -2.12
N THR A 92 14.64 -8.45 -2.32
CA THR A 92 15.12 -7.29 -1.55
C THR A 92 14.37 -6.00 -1.90
N ALA A 93 13.97 -5.84 -3.17
CA ALA A 93 13.12 -4.74 -3.64
C ALA A 93 11.70 -4.82 -3.04
N SER A 94 11.13 -6.02 -2.94
CA SER A 94 9.88 -6.28 -2.22
C SER A 94 9.92 -5.82 -0.76
N VAL A 95 10.97 -6.22 -0.02
CA VAL A 95 11.16 -5.81 1.38
C VAL A 95 11.38 -4.29 1.47
N LEU A 96 12.11 -3.70 0.52
CA LEU A 96 12.30 -2.25 0.45
C LEU A 96 10.96 -1.53 0.24
N GLY A 97 10.11 -2.05 -0.65
CA GLY A 97 8.76 -1.58 -0.86
C GLY A 97 7.91 -1.65 0.40
N ALA A 98 7.98 -2.76 1.16
CA ALA A 98 7.24 -2.92 2.41
C ALA A 98 7.68 -1.90 3.49
N PHE A 99 8.98 -1.59 3.57
CA PHE A 99 9.44 -0.46 4.40
C PHE A 99 8.88 0.87 3.91
N GLY A 100 8.90 1.10 2.60
CA GLY A 100 8.37 2.32 2.01
C GLY A 100 6.90 2.56 2.25
N HIS A 101 6.11 1.50 2.16
CA HIS A 101 4.71 1.46 2.58
C HIS A 101 4.57 1.89 4.05
N ASN A 102 5.36 1.32 4.95
CA ASN A 102 5.33 1.72 6.37
C ASN A 102 5.79 3.18 6.61
N TRP A 103 6.76 3.67 5.85
CA TRP A 103 7.25 5.04 5.96
C TRP A 103 6.24 6.07 5.47
N VAL A 104 5.35 5.70 4.53
CA VAL A 104 4.33 6.63 4.02
C VAL A 104 3.30 7.02 5.08
N HIS A 105 3.08 6.16 6.08
CA HIS A 105 2.21 6.42 7.23
C HIS A 105 2.82 7.39 8.25
N GLN A 106 4.11 7.70 8.15
CA GLN A 106 4.85 8.41 9.18
C GLN A 106 5.44 9.71 8.62
N PRO A 107 4.79 10.87 8.84
CA PRO A 107 5.19 12.14 8.24
C PRO A 107 6.67 12.50 8.43
N ARG A 108 7.25 12.17 9.59
CA ARG A 108 8.67 12.40 9.91
C ARG A 108 9.64 11.61 9.01
N TYR A 109 9.22 10.46 8.50
CA TYR A 109 10.03 9.55 7.69
C TYR A 109 9.61 9.55 6.22
N ARG A 110 8.82 10.56 5.80
CA ARG A 110 8.30 10.64 4.43
C ARG A 110 9.39 10.65 3.37
N SER A 111 10.55 11.23 3.62
CA SER A 111 11.69 11.16 2.68
C SER A 111 12.22 9.74 2.50
N TRP A 112 12.09 8.86 3.49
CA TRP A 112 12.49 7.46 3.38
C TRP A 112 11.50 6.66 2.55
N SER A 113 10.20 7.01 2.55
CA SER A 113 9.25 6.40 1.62
C SER A 113 9.57 6.74 0.18
N PHE A 114 10.14 7.93 -0.08
CA PHE A 114 10.61 8.32 -1.41
C PHE A 114 11.80 7.46 -1.83
N LEU A 115 12.79 7.32 -0.95
CA LEU A 115 13.98 6.51 -1.19
C LEU A 115 13.67 5.03 -1.47
N SER A 116 12.58 4.51 -0.90
CA SER A 116 12.17 3.13 -1.12
C SER A 116 11.19 2.96 -2.29
N LEU A 117 10.00 3.58 -2.22
CA LEU A 117 8.90 3.30 -3.16
C LEU A 117 9.22 3.83 -4.56
N ASP A 118 9.73 5.05 -4.67
CA ASP A 118 10.04 5.62 -5.99
C ASP A 118 11.19 4.87 -6.66
N THR A 119 12.20 4.47 -5.88
CA THR A 119 13.38 3.74 -6.37
C THR A 119 13.01 2.39 -6.98
N ILE A 120 12.04 1.68 -6.41
CA ILE A 120 11.59 0.39 -6.95
C ILE A 120 10.58 0.53 -8.09
N GLY A 121 10.15 1.75 -8.42
CA GLY A 121 9.18 2.02 -9.49
C GLY A 121 7.72 2.08 -9.05
N PHE A 122 7.45 2.28 -7.76
CA PHE A 122 6.15 2.70 -7.29
C PHE A 122 6.09 4.23 -7.16
N SER A 123 4.92 4.77 -6.80
CA SER A 123 4.79 6.19 -6.46
C SER A 123 4.51 6.38 -4.99
N SER A 124 5.48 6.92 -4.24
CA SER A 124 5.24 7.33 -2.85
C SER A 124 4.20 8.44 -2.70
N THR A 125 3.96 9.26 -3.74
CA THR A 125 2.88 10.26 -3.73
C THR A 125 1.53 9.57 -3.87
N ALA A 126 1.39 8.67 -4.85
CA ALA A 126 0.16 7.90 -5.02
C ALA A 126 -0.12 7.03 -3.79
N TRP A 127 0.89 6.32 -3.26
CA TRP A 127 0.76 5.58 -1.99
C TRP A 127 0.31 6.49 -0.84
N TYR A 128 0.83 7.71 -0.72
CA TYR A 128 0.34 8.62 0.32
C TYR A 128 -1.14 9.00 0.09
N ARG A 129 -1.49 9.44 -1.12
CA ARG A 129 -2.83 9.92 -1.49
C ARG A 129 -3.88 8.81 -1.38
N GLU A 130 -3.63 7.70 -2.07
CA GLU A 130 -4.60 6.64 -2.28
C GLU A 130 -4.59 5.65 -1.14
N HIS A 131 -3.41 5.26 -0.65
CA HIS A 131 -3.35 4.25 0.38
C HIS A 131 -3.58 4.85 1.79
N VAL A 132 -2.89 5.93 2.15
CA VAL A 132 -3.02 6.52 3.49
C VAL A 132 -4.30 7.34 3.64
N LEU A 133 -4.59 8.24 2.70
CA LEU A 133 -5.70 9.19 2.87
C LEU A 133 -7.06 8.65 2.40
N GLN A 134 -7.10 7.57 1.61
CA GLN A 134 -8.35 6.99 1.11
C GLN A 134 -8.56 5.56 1.57
N HIS A 135 -7.69 4.62 1.18
CA HIS A 135 -7.84 3.22 1.53
C HIS A 135 -7.92 2.99 3.03
N HIS A 136 -7.01 3.54 3.85
CA HIS A 136 -7.10 3.38 5.32
C HIS A 136 -8.28 4.12 5.96
N MET A 137 -8.88 5.08 5.26
CA MET A 137 -10.08 5.75 5.74
C MET A 137 -11.34 4.94 5.47
N TYR A 138 -11.32 4.07 4.47
CA TYR A 138 -12.51 3.41 3.94
C TYR A 138 -12.27 1.93 3.58
N THR A 139 -11.29 1.29 4.19
CA THR A 139 -10.78 -0.04 3.82
C THR A 139 -11.92 -1.02 3.63
N ASN A 140 -11.91 -1.81 2.56
CA ASN A 140 -12.93 -2.84 2.31
C ASN A 140 -14.38 -2.30 2.24
N THR A 141 -14.56 -1.02 1.90
CA THR A 141 -15.86 -0.42 1.60
C THR A 141 -15.92 0.04 0.14
N PRO A 142 -17.11 0.32 -0.42
CA PRO A 142 -17.23 0.88 -1.77
C PRO A 142 -16.52 2.22 -2.00
N TRP A 143 -16.05 2.90 -0.95
CA TRP A 143 -15.36 4.20 -1.04
C TRP A 143 -13.82 4.05 -1.08
N ASP A 144 -13.31 2.85 -0.81
CA ASP A 144 -11.90 2.51 -1.02
C ASP A 144 -11.62 2.34 -2.52
N ASN A 145 -10.66 3.11 -3.04
CA ASN A 145 -10.28 3.07 -4.44
C ASN A 145 -9.66 1.72 -4.84
N HIS A 146 -9.11 0.96 -3.89
CA HIS A 146 -8.59 -0.38 -4.12
C HIS A 146 -9.66 -1.46 -4.01
N PHE A 147 -10.88 -1.13 -3.54
CA PHE A 147 -11.97 -2.10 -3.34
C PHE A 147 -12.31 -2.88 -4.61
N ARG A 148 -12.16 -2.25 -5.78
CA ARG A 148 -12.36 -2.87 -7.10
C ARG A 148 -11.07 -2.93 -7.93
N GLY A 149 -9.91 -2.72 -7.31
CA GLY A 149 -8.63 -2.60 -8.01
C GLY A 149 -8.21 -3.89 -8.74
N THR A 150 -8.78 -5.03 -8.36
CA THR A 150 -8.52 -6.33 -8.98
C THR A 150 -9.70 -6.87 -9.81
N ASP A 151 -10.81 -6.13 -9.92
CA ASP A 151 -11.92 -6.53 -10.79
C ASP A 151 -11.48 -6.50 -12.27
N PRO A 152 -11.95 -7.43 -13.13
CA PRO A 152 -12.83 -8.56 -12.82
C PRO A 152 -12.08 -9.84 -12.40
N PHE A 153 -10.76 -9.78 -12.20
CA PHE A 153 -9.89 -10.94 -11.97
C PHE A 153 -10.07 -11.53 -10.57
N LEU A 154 -10.02 -10.69 -9.54
CA LEU A 154 -10.32 -11.07 -8.16
C LEU A 154 -11.37 -10.11 -7.60
N ILE A 155 -12.55 -10.64 -7.32
CA ILE A 155 -13.63 -9.90 -6.66
C ILE A 155 -13.49 -10.09 -5.15
N THR A 156 -13.03 -9.03 -4.48
CA THR A 156 -12.85 -8.94 -3.02
C THR A 156 -14.14 -8.60 -2.29
N ASP A 157 -15.14 -8.04 -2.99
CA ASP A 157 -16.46 -7.71 -2.44
C ASP A 157 -17.23 -8.99 -2.06
N PRO A 158 -17.47 -9.25 -0.75
CA PRO A 158 -18.15 -10.46 -0.31
C PRO A 158 -19.65 -10.45 -0.66
N THR A 159 -20.22 -9.30 -1.00
CA THR A 159 -21.65 -9.18 -1.33
C THR A 159 -21.95 -9.52 -2.79
N LYS A 160 -20.92 -9.71 -3.62
CA LYS A 160 -21.07 -10.04 -5.04
C LYS A 160 -20.93 -11.53 -5.28
N GLN A 161 -21.86 -12.09 -6.06
CA GLN A 161 -21.67 -13.44 -6.60
C GLN A 161 -20.48 -13.48 -7.57
N ARG A 162 -19.63 -14.49 -7.38
CA ARG A 162 -18.48 -14.76 -8.24
C ARG A 162 -18.89 -15.73 -9.33
N HIS A 163 -18.53 -15.46 -10.57
CA HIS A 163 -18.64 -16.44 -11.64
C HIS A 163 -17.72 -17.65 -11.37
N TRP A 164 -18.02 -18.83 -11.90
CA TRP A 164 -17.23 -20.04 -11.61
C TRP A 164 -15.74 -19.88 -11.97
N ILE A 165 -15.43 -19.15 -13.05
CA ILE A 165 -14.04 -18.82 -13.44
C ILE A 165 -13.37 -17.97 -12.35
N GLN A 166 -14.07 -17.01 -11.76
CA GLN A 166 -13.57 -16.15 -10.69
C GLN A 166 -13.39 -16.92 -9.37
N GLY A 167 -14.24 -17.91 -9.11
CA GLY A 167 -14.12 -18.75 -7.91
C GLY A 167 -13.05 -19.83 -8.00
N TRP A 168 -12.82 -20.40 -9.18
CA TRP A 168 -12.06 -21.66 -9.32
C TRP A 168 -10.84 -21.59 -10.23
N VAL A 169 -10.72 -20.57 -11.08
CA VAL A 169 -9.61 -20.47 -12.05
C VAL A 169 -8.73 -19.27 -11.73
N LEU A 170 -9.32 -18.08 -11.62
CA LEU A 170 -8.58 -16.83 -11.44
C LEU A 170 -7.75 -16.76 -10.15
N PRO A 171 -8.13 -17.38 -9.01
CA PRO A 171 -7.27 -17.42 -7.83
C PRO A 171 -5.92 -18.10 -8.09
N TYR A 172 -5.89 -19.13 -8.94
CA TYR A 172 -4.66 -19.85 -9.31
C TYR A 172 -3.85 -19.13 -10.39
N ILE A 173 -4.52 -18.37 -11.27
CA ILE A 173 -3.86 -17.54 -12.28
C ILE A 173 -3.35 -16.23 -11.68
N ASN A 174 -3.88 -15.80 -10.54
CA ASN A 174 -3.56 -14.51 -9.92
C ASN A 174 -2.06 -14.22 -9.80
N PRO A 175 -1.18 -15.15 -9.35
CA PRO A 175 0.26 -14.88 -9.32
C PRO A 175 0.82 -14.43 -10.68
N ILE A 176 0.32 -14.97 -11.79
CA ILE A 176 0.73 -14.54 -13.14
C ILE A 176 0.27 -13.11 -13.41
N ILE A 177 -0.96 -12.76 -13.05
CA ILE A 177 -1.50 -11.40 -13.19
C ILE A 177 -0.66 -10.41 -12.38
N LEU A 178 -0.30 -10.78 -11.15
CA LEU A 178 0.50 -9.93 -10.26
C LEU A 178 1.91 -9.65 -10.76
N THR A 179 2.44 -10.46 -11.70
CA THR A 179 3.73 -10.14 -12.34
C THR A 179 3.70 -8.81 -13.11
N PHE A 180 2.51 -8.35 -13.51
CA PHE A 180 2.31 -7.07 -14.20
C PHE A 180 2.02 -5.91 -13.24
N GLY A 181 1.96 -6.16 -11.93
CA GLY A 181 1.59 -5.16 -10.94
C GLY A 181 2.52 -3.95 -10.90
N LEU A 182 3.85 -4.17 -10.98
CA LEU A 182 4.83 -3.08 -11.01
C LEU A 182 4.77 -2.28 -12.32
N PRO A 183 4.85 -2.90 -13.52
CA PRO A 183 4.67 -2.18 -14.78
C PRO A 183 3.35 -1.39 -14.84
N GLY A 184 2.24 -2.01 -14.40
CA GLY A 184 0.94 -1.36 -14.37
C GLY A 184 0.90 -0.13 -13.46
N ASN A 185 1.43 -0.26 -12.23
CA ASN A 185 1.58 0.87 -11.31
C ASN A 185 2.46 1.97 -11.90
N TYR A 186 3.59 1.60 -12.50
CA TYR A 186 4.52 2.57 -13.07
C TYR A 186 3.89 3.36 -14.22
N ILE A 187 3.17 2.68 -15.12
CA ILE A 187 2.44 3.32 -16.22
C ILE A 187 1.37 4.26 -15.67
N ALA A 188 0.58 3.83 -14.69
CA ALA A 188 -0.48 4.64 -14.09
C ALA A 188 0.09 5.95 -13.50
N HIS A 189 1.14 5.86 -12.69
CA HIS A 189 1.72 7.06 -12.09
C HIS A 189 2.55 7.89 -13.09
N LEU A 190 3.09 7.29 -14.15
CA LEU A 190 3.70 8.03 -15.26
C LEU A 190 2.67 8.90 -15.98
N VAL A 191 1.47 8.37 -16.23
CA VAL A 191 0.36 9.15 -16.80
C VAL A 191 -0.02 10.30 -15.87
N ASP A 192 -0.10 10.06 -14.56
CA ASP A 192 -0.36 11.11 -13.56
C ASP A 192 0.74 12.18 -13.56
N MET A 193 2.02 11.79 -13.65
CA MET A 193 3.14 12.75 -13.74
C MET A 193 3.06 13.60 -15.01
N LEU A 194 2.79 12.98 -16.16
CA LEU A 194 2.66 13.68 -17.44
C LEU A 194 1.43 14.61 -17.47
N SER A 195 0.39 14.27 -16.70
CA SER A 195 -0.83 15.07 -16.58
C SER A 195 -0.73 16.17 -15.50
N GLY A 196 0.38 16.24 -14.76
CA GLY A 196 0.57 17.20 -13.66
C GLY A 196 -0.18 16.86 -12.37
N HIS A 197 -0.71 15.64 -12.25
CA HIS A 197 -1.37 15.15 -11.03
C HIS A 197 -0.41 14.50 -10.03
N GLU A 198 0.87 14.31 -10.42
CA GLU A 198 1.92 13.75 -9.58
C GLU A 198 3.26 14.49 -9.73
N ASP A 199 3.95 14.67 -8.60
CA ASP A 199 5.25 15.34 -8.55
C ASP A 199 6.38 14.49 -9.17
N TRP A 200 7.13 15.12 -10.07
CA TRP A 200 8.38 14.56 -10.59
C TRP A 200 9.47 14.51 -9.52
N ARG A 201 10.16 13.37 -9.43
CA ARG A 201 11.33 13.17 -8.57
C ARG A 201 12.35 12.28 -9.24
N LEU A 202 13.64 12.57 -9.04
CA LEU A 202 14.73 11.81 -9.66
C LEU A 202 14.66 10.31 -9.36
N ALA A 203 14.24 9.92 -8.16
CA ALA A 203 14.11 8.52 -7.78
C ALA A 203 13.13 7.74 -8.69
N LYS A 204 12.11 8.40 -9.25
CA LYS A 204 11.15 7.77 -10.17
C LYS A 204 11.78 7.40 -11.51
N ALA A 205 12.89 8.02 -11.88
CA ALA A 205 13.65 7.65 -13.08
C ALA A 205 14.50 6.38 -12.88
N ILE A 206 14.61 5.84 -11.66
CA ILE A 206 15.45 4.67 -11.38
C ILE A 206 14.90 3.41 -12.06
N LEU A 207 13.58 3.19 -12.09
CA LEU A 207 13.00 2.04 -12.78
C LEU A 207 13.34 2.01 -14.29
N PRO A 208 13.02 3.05 -15.09
CA PRO A 208 13.31 3.02 -16.52
C PRO A 208 14.82 3.01 -16.78
N LEU A 209 15.63 3.67 -15.93
CA LEU A 209 17.09 3.60 -16.03
C LEU A 209 17.60 2.17 -15.80
N ASN A 210 17.08 1.47 -14.79
CA ASN A 210 17.44 0.07 -14.53
C ASN A 210 17.13 -0.81 -15.74
N VAL A 211 15.93 -0.70 -16.30
CA VAL A 211 15.52 -1.44 -17.51
C VAL A 211 16.46 -1.13 -18.68
N ALA A 212 16.76 0.15 -18.93
CA ALA A 212 17.65 0.57 -20.00
C ALA A 212 19.07 0.01 -19.81
N LEU A 213 19.61 0.08 -18.59
CA LEU A 213 20.94 -0.44 -18.27
C LEU A 213 21.03 -1.96 -18.48
N MET A 214 19.99 -2.72 -18.12
CA MET A 214 19.96 -4.17 -18.38
C MET A 214 19.95 -4.48 -19.88
N ILE A 215 19.16 -3.74 -20.66
CA ILE A 215 19.11 -3.89 -22.13
C ILE A 215 20.46 -3.53 -22.76
N CYS A 216 21.07 -2.42 -22.35
CA CYS A 216 22.37 -2.00 -22.86
C CYS A 216 23.48 -3.01 -22.54
N ARG A 217 23.45 -3.62 -21.36
CA ARG A 217 24.51 -4.55 -20.92
C ARG A 217 24.35 -5.96 -21.48
N TRP A 218 23.13 -6.48 -21.52
CA TRP A 218 22.85 -7.90 -21.81
C TRP A 218 22.09 -8.13 -23.12
N GLY A 219 21.79 -7.05 -23.86
CA GLY A 219 20.98 -7.10 -25.07
C GLY A 219 19.48 -7.08 -24.79
N LEU A 220 18.70 -6.82 -25.84
CA LEU A 220 17.25 -6.58 -25.73
C LEU A 220 16.52 -7.73 -25.03
N LEU A 221 16.64 -8.96 -25.54
CA LEU A 221 15.87 -10.10 -25.03
C LEU A 221 16.25 -10.44 -23.59
N HIS A 222 17.55 -10.60 -23.32
CA HIS A 222 18.02 -10.99 -21.98
C HIS A 222 17.84 -9.88 -20.95
N GLY A 223 18.12 -8.63 -21.32
CA GLY A 223 17.94 -7.48 -20.44
C GLY A 223 16.48 -7.22 -20.07
N VAL A 224 15.56 -7.36 -21.04
CA VAL A 224 14.11 -7.32 -20.77
C VAL A 224 13.70 -8.48 -19.89
N ALA A 225 14.16 -9.70 -20.15
CA ALA A 225 13.82 -10.87 -19.34
C ALA A 225 14.31 -10.75 -17.89
N LEU A 226 15.53 -10.25 -17.66
CA LEU A 226 16.04 -9.95 -16.31
C LEU A 226 15.17 -8.90 -15.61
N SER A 227 14.84 -7.82 -16.32
CA SER A 227 14.01 -6.74 -15.79
C SER A 227 12.61 -7.23 -15.42
N TYR A 228 12.00 -8.03 -16.30
CA TYR A 228 10.72 -8.66 -16.05
C TYR A 228 10.80 -9.60 -14.85
N THR A 229 11.84 -10.43 -14.74
CA THR A 229 11.97 -11.42 -13.66
C THR A 229 11.96 -10.78 -12.28
N TRP A 230 12.80 -9.77 -12.03
CA TRP A 230 12.81 -9.12 -10.71
C TRP A 230 11.51 -8.35 -10.45
N SER A 231 10.93 -7.71 -11.47
CA SER A 231 9.66 -7.00 -11.36
C SER A 231 8.49 -7.94 -11.07
N ALA A 232 8.53 -9.15 -11.62
CA ALA A 232 7.54 -10.20 -11.43
C ALA A 232 7.59 -10.74 -10.00
N VAL A 233 8.79 -11.01 -9.48
CA VAL A 233 8.98 -11.39 -8.07
C VAL A 233 8.47 -10.29 -7.14
N LEU A 234 8.81 -9.04 -7.44
CA LEU A 234 8.33 -7.89 -6.67
C LEU A 234 6.81 -7.82 -6.66
N GLY A 235 6.20 -7.84 -7.84
CA GLY A 235 4.76 -7.75 -8.03
C GLY A 235 4.01 -8.87 -7.32
N VAL A 236 4.43 -10.13 -7.52
CA VAL A 236 3.83 -11.28 -6.84
C VAL A 236 3.92 -11.12 -5.33
N TRP A 237 5.12 -10.93 -4.78
CA TRP A 237 5.27 -10.87 -3.33
C TRP A 237 4.50 -9.69 -2.70
N TYR A 238 4.67 -8.50 -3.27
CA TYR A 238 4.14 -7.26 -2.68
C TYR A 238 2.62 -7.21 -2.78
N PHE A 239 2.04 -7.49 -3.95
CA PHE A 239 0.60 -7.45 -4.13
C PHE A 239 -0.10 -8.66 -3.51
N THR A 240 0.54 -9.84 -3.41
CA THR A 240 -0.05 -10.95 -2.64
C THR A 240 -0.24 -10.54 -1.19
N ILE A 241 0.78 -9.97 -0.53
CA ILE A 241 0.66 -9.52 0.86
C ILE A 241 -0.41 -8.43 1.00
N ALA A 242 -0.45 -7.46 0.09
CA ALA A 242 -1.47 -6.41 0.12
C ALA A 242 -2.89 -6.98 -0.04
N LEU A 243 -3.08 -7.92 -0.96
CA LEU A 243 -4.39 -8.52 -1.27
C LEU A 243 -4.88 -9.52 -0.22
N MET A 244 -4.00 -10.08 0.61
CA MET A 244 -4.42 -10.97 1.71
C MET A 244 -5.36 -10.25 2.69
N ASN A 245 -5.17 -8.96 2.91
CA ASN A 245 -6.03 -8.13 3.77
C ASN A 245 -7.42 -7.85 3.17
N HIS A 246 -7.60 -8.10 1.87
CA HIS A 246 -8.86 -7.89 1.14
C HIS A 246 -9.62 -9.20 0.85
N ASN A 247 -8.94 -10.34 0.83
CA ASN A 247 -9.48 -11.63 0.36
C ASN A 247 -9.95 -12.57 1.47
N SER A 248 -10.17 -12.04 2.67
CA SER A 248 -10.61 -12.84 3.82
C SER A 248 -12.07 -12.53 4.14
N GLU A 249 -13.00 -13.10 3.34
CA GLU A 249 -14.45 -12.86 3.49
C GLU A 249 -14.95 -13.11 4.93
N HIS A 250 -14.39 -14.13 5.60
CA HIS A 250 -14.68 -14.45 7.01
C HIS A 250 -14.16 -13.40 8.02
N CYS A 251 -13.25 -12.51 7.59
CA CYS A 251 -12.74 -11.39 8.37
C CYS A 251 -13.57 -10.11 8.19
N LEU A 252 -14.57 -10.10 7.29
CA LEU A 252 -15.41 -8.93 7.03
C LEU A 252 -16.82 -9.16 7.60
N ASN A 253 -17.24 -8.32 8.55
CA ASN A 253 -18.63 -8.29 9.00
C ASN A 253 -19.33 -7.03 8.47
N VAL A 254 -19.92 -7.16 7.28
CA VAL A 254 -20.56 -6.05 6.56
C VAL A 254 -21.72 -5.45 7.35
N ASP A 255 -22.54 -6.27 7.98
CA ASP A 255 -23.72 -5.83 8.74
C ASP A 255 -23.30 -5.10 10.03
N ALA A 256 -22.30 -5.62 10.75
CA ALA A 256 -21.77 -4.95 11.94
C ALA A 256 -21.06 -3.63 11.57
N ARG A 257 -20.26 -3.62 10.50
CA ARG A 257 -19.64 -2.39 10.00
C ARG A 257 -20.67 -1.32 9.67
N ASN A 258 -21.75 -1.68 8.97
CA ASN A 258 -22.79 -0.74 8.55
C ASN A 258 -23.67 -0.27 9.71
N SER A 259 -23.72 -1.02 10.81
CA SER A 259 -24.46 -0.65 12.04
C SER A 259 -23.58 -0.01 13.12
N ALA A 260 -22.28 0.14 12.86
CA ALA A 260 -21.33 0.79 13.76
C ALA A 260 -21.71 2.24 14.06
N ARG A 261 -21.45 2.67 15.29
CA ARG A 261 -21.86 3.99 15.81
C ARG A 261 -20.89 5.09 15.41
N ASP A 262 -19.62 4.74 15.22
CA ASP A 262 -18.60 5.66 14.73
C ASP A 262 -17.62 5.01 13.76
N TRP A 263 -16.81 5.86 13.12
CA TRP A 263 -15.84 5.46 12.12
C TRP A 263 -14.82 4.44 12.65
N GLY A 264 -14.34 4.59 13.89
CA GLY A 264 -13.34 3.69 14.46
C GLY A 264 -13.88 2.29 14.72
N GLU A 265 -15.13 2.20 15.19
CA GLU A 265 -15.84 0.92 15.31
C GLU A 265 -16.04 0.27 13.94
N ALA A 266 -16.45 1.05 12.93
CA ALA A 266 -16.58 0.55 11.56
C ALA A 266 -15.25 0.02 11.00
N GLN A 267 -14.12 0.70 11.27
CA GLN A 267 -12.79 0.25 10.85
C GLN A 267 -12.40 -1.11 11.43
N LEU A 268 -12.78 -1.41 12.69
CA LEU A 268 -12.49 -2.73 13.28
C LEU A 268 -13.20 -3.86 12.52
N HIS A 269 -14.39 -3.61 12.00
CA HIS A 269 -15.14 -4.59 11.22
C HIS A 269 -14.70 -4.69 9.76
N SER A 270 -13.98 -3.69 9.25
CA SER A 270 -13.49 -3.66 7.86
C SER A 270 -12.02 -4.04 7.71
N SER A 271 -11.23 -4.02 8.79
CA SER A 271 -9.77 -4.16 8.75
C SER A 271 -9.25 -5.33 9.58
N ALA A 272 -10.05 -6.39 9.78
CA ALA A 272 -9.65 -7.50 10.63
C ALA A 272 -8.49 -8.31 10.01
N ASP A 273 -7.43 -8.45 10.80
CA ASP A 273 -6.23 -9.22 10.50
C ASP A 273 -6.54 -10.74 10.62
N TRP A 274 -6.05 -11.54 9.66
CA TRP A 274 -6.03 -13.01 9.63
C TRP A 274 -5.56 -13.67 10.94
N SER A 275 -4.75 -12.99 11.73
CA SER A 275 -4.22 -13.45 13.02
C SER A 275 -5.10 -13.11 14.24
N CYS A 276 -6.11 -12.27 14.05
CA CYS A 276 -6.94 -11.77 15.14
C CYS A 276 -8.27 -12.51 15.19
N HIS A 277 -8.29 -13.69 15.82
CA HIS A 277 -9.52 -14.29 16.39
C HIS A 277 -10.10 -13.42 17.53
N LEU A 278 -10.13 -12.10 17.34
CA LEU A 278 -10.48 -11.10 18.34
C LEU A 278 -11.82 -10.48 17.97
N PRO A 279 -12.94 -10.99 18.50
CA PRO A 279 -14.09 -10.15 18.68
C PRO A 279 -13.70 -9.13 19.77
N PHE A 280 -13.59 -7.85 19.41
CA PHE A 280 -13.46 -6.74 20.37
C PHE A 280 -14.77 -6.49 21.16
N HIS A 281 -15.65 -7.49 21.20
CA HIS A 281 -16.82 -7.54 22.07
C HIS A 281 -17.05 -8.98 22.55
N LYS A 282 -17.06 -9.14 23.87
CA LYS A 282 -18.08 -9.93 24.56
C LYS A 282 -19.01 -8.95 25.26
#